data_AF-A0A8T5RKQ3-F1
#
_entry.id   AF-A0A8T5RKQ3-F1
#
_cell.length_a   1.000
_cell.length_b   1.000
_cell.length_c   1.000
_cell.angle_alpha   90.00
_cell.angle_beta   90.00
_cell.angle_gamma   90.00
#
_symmetry.space_group_name_H-M   'P 1'
#
loop_
_entity.id
_entity.type
_entity.pdbx_description
1 polymer ?
#
loop_
_entity_poly.entity_id
_entity_poly.type
_entity_poly.pdbx_seq_one_letter_code
_entity_poly.pdbx_strand_id
1 'polypeptide(L)'
;MTHSNHLLEELKIKLSVSKDMKSLERNYYDGLANCLKLGNFDSFRKLFDASVDFNIFIEVKKIPKRFELISKLILDCTERISTEYQTSALGEQIDILRFCNEFNLFEKELTEAESILIEKIRADNLFIANLIDLFGRVTDSFISYVYSGLPRDLYDHFMSRSNEYFSDREQFMHYIKNNFFNQYTIYGLSVRYLSSKEQFIDTFKKYYYSSKNLENREQSIAKSKGQKFIEFNVIYRTIYYGGEEDHEYREIKKHFVSPDNILRNLDNIMADDNYNFYSISMVLLGGLGPQGLGFTYSTPKGEIIEICSDQKESEAIIIKFKQFLRNKFLSKLDKELSKLGLIIGTRQRIIDFLSEILSNKEIVNYYDRDSILKKIRYKLYQIDGFQQINTSELEDIINKISKAVTLILRKIKLKDQFITRMDLVEKGKIKSEDIAKLTSLKGKSHYDVLRERFFYQYIVDWFYDVHLEEKEKNNKKNSKVTF
;
A
#
# COMPACT_ATOMS: atom_id res chain seq x y z
N MET A 1 -26.49 -9.29 0.14
CA MET A 1 -26.60 -10.11 1.37
C MET A 1 -27.66 -11.22 1.28
N THR A 2 -28.72 -11.11 0.47
CA THR A 2 -29.82 -12.11 0.38
C THR A 2 -29.50 -13.36 -0.46
N HIS A 3 -28.60 -13.31 -1.44
CA HIS A 3 -28.24 -14.46 -2.29
C HIS A 3 -27.38 -15.53 -1.60
N SER A 4 -26.52 -15.17 -0.62
CA SER A 4 -25.60 -16.10 0.06
C SER A 4 -26.33 -17.13 0.93
N ASN A 5 -27.47 -16.75 1.53
CA ASN A 5 -28.25 -17.64 2.39
C ASN A 5 -29.12 -18.63 1.59
N HIS A 6 -29.57 -18.25 0.39
CA HIS A 6 -30.40 -19.12 -0.45
C HIS A 6 -29.63 -20.36 -0.94
N LEU A 7 -28.40 -20.17 -1.39
CA LEU A 7 -27.52 -21.25 -1.85
C LEU A 7 -27.19 -22.26 -0.73
N LEU A 8 -26.97 -21.77 0.50
CA LEU A 8 -26.68 -22.61 1.66
C LEU A 8 -27.93 -23.42 2.07
N GLU A 9 -29.11 -22.79 2.06
CA GLU A 9 -30.37 -23.47 2.40
C GLU A 9 -30.77 -24.50 1.32
N GLU A 10 -30.59 -24.20 0.02
CA GLU A 10 -30.78 -25.18 -1.05
C GLU A 10 -29.80 -26.35 -0.96
N LEU A 11 -28.54 -26.09 -0.57
CA LEU A 11 -27.55 -27.13 -0.32
C LEU A 11 -27.94 -27.97 0.90
N LYS A 12 -28.37 -27.36 2.01
CA LYS A 12 -28.86 -28.09 3.19
C LYS A 12 -30.04 -28.99 2.85
N ILE A 13 -30.98 -28.52 2.02
CA ILE A 13 -32.12 -29.32 1.54
C ILE A 13 -31.66 -30.47 0.63
N LYS A 14 -30.71 -30.23 -0.30
CA LYS A 14 -30.16 -31.30 -1.14
C LYS A 14 -29.36 -32.33 -0.33
N LEU A 15 -28.64 -31.88 0.70
CA LEU A 15 -27.85 -32.73 1.58
C LEU A 15 -28.77 -33.57 2.49
N SER A 16 -29.85 -33.01 3.04
CA SER A 16 -30.79 -33.75 3.90
C SER A 16 -31.62 -34.82 3.18
N VAL A 17 -31.71 -34.75 1.84
CA VAL A 17 -32.43 -35.72 0.99
C VAL A 17 -31.52 -36.82 0.44
N SER A 18 -30.20 -36.75 0.66
CA SER A 18 -29.24 -37.75 0.15
C SER A 18 -29.42 -39.09 0.89
N LYS A 19 -29.65 -40.16 0.12
CA LYS A 19 -30.00 -41.50 0.64
C LYS A 19 -28.81 -42.32 1.15
N ASP A 20 -27.58 -41.94 0.80
CA ASP A 20 -26.35 -42.55 1.30
C ASP A 20 -25.22 -41.53 1.53
N MET A 21 -24.25 -41.90 2.37
CA MET A 21 -23.14 -41.02 2.76
C MET A 21 -22.24 -40.64 1.58
N LYS A 22 -22.10 -41.52 0.59
CA LYS A 22 -21.26 -41.26 -0.60
C LYS A 22 -21.88 -40.20 -1.51
N SER A 23 -23.20 -40.24 -1.74
CA SER A 23 -23.90 -39.20 -2.47
C SER A 23 -23.90 -37.88 -1.71
N LEU A 24 -24.04 -37.93 -0.38
CA LEU A 24 -23.94 -36.74 0.47
C LEU A 24 -22.58 -36.08 0.31
N GLU A 25 -21.50 -36.84 0.49
CA GLU A 25 -20.12 -36.36 0.39
C GLU A 25 -19.82 -35.79 -1.01
N ARG A 26 -20.25 -36.48 -2.08
CA ARG A 26 -20.10 -35.97 -3.45
C ARG A 26 -20.83 -34.63 -3.66
N ASN A 27 -22.11 -34.56 -3.27
CA ASN A 27 -22.91 -33.34 -3.38
C ASN A 27 -22.28 -32.18 -2.58
N TYR A 28 -21.60 -32.51 -1.47
CA TYR A 28 -20.88 -31.54 -0.65
C TYR A 28 -19.69 -30.92 -1.39
N TYR A 29 -18.83 -31.76 -1.97
CA TYR A 29 -17.69 -31.29 -2.76
C TYR A 29 -18.11 -30.55 -4.03
N ASP A 30 -19.20 -30.97 -4.67
CA ASP A 30 -19.82 -30.23 -5.78
C ASP A 30 -20.33 -28.86 -5.33
N GLY A 31 -20.88 -28.75 -4.11
CA GLY A 31 -21.27 -27.49 -3.49
C GLY A 31 -20.08 -26.54 -3.29
N LEU A 32 -18.98 -27.03 -2.71
CA LEU A 32 -17.74 -26.26 -2.54
C LEU A 32 -17.17 -25.80 -3.89
N ALA A 33 -17.13 -26.69 -4.90
CA ALA A 33 -16.72 -26.33 -6.26
C ALA A 33 -17.63 -25.27 -6.88
N ASN A 34 -18.94 -25.35 -6.67
CA ASN A 34 -19.87 -24.33 -7.15
C ASN A 34 -19.65 -22.97 -6.47
N CYS A 35 -19.33 -22.93 -5.18
CA CYS A 35 -18.94 -21.69 -4.51
C CYS A 35 -17.68 -21.07 -5.13
N LEU A 36 -16.66 -21.88 -5.44
CA LEU A 36 -15.46 -21.42 -6.15
C LEU A 36 -15.80 -20.91 -7.56
N LYS A 37 -16.60 -21.66 -8.31
CA LYS A 37 -17.04 -21.28 -9.67
C LYS A 37 -17.73 -19.91 -9.70
N LEU A 38 -18.46 -19.56 -8.65
CA LEU A 38 -19.19 -18.30 -8.52
C LEU A 38 -18.38 -17.19 -7.83
N GLY A 39 -17.16 -17.48 -7.36
CA GLY A 39 -16.36 -16.53 -6.56
C GLY A 39 -17.01 -16.16 -5.22
N ASN A 40 -17.92 -16.98 -4.70
CA ASN A 40 -18.67 -16.67 -3.47
C ASN A 40 -17.96 -17.26 -2.24
N PHE A 41 -16.89 -16.60 -1.81
CA PHE A 41 -16.04 -17.03 -0.70
C PHE A 41 -16.75 -17.09 0.64
N ASP A 42 -17.70 -16.18 0.92
CA ASP A 42 -18.49 -16.22 2.16
C ASP A 42 -19.33 -17.50 2.25
N SER A 43 -19.99 -17.89 1.16
CA SER A 43 -20.74 -19.15 1.12
C SER A 43 -19.82 -20.35 1.16
N PHE A 44 -18.63 -20.29 0.56
CA PHE A 44 -17.63 -21.35 0.70
C PHE A 44 -17.23 -21.54 2.16
N ARG A 45 -16.89 -20.48 2.91
CA ARG A 45 -16.53 -20.55 4.34
C ARG A 45 -17.64 -21.19 5.16
N LYS A 46 -18.86 -20.67 5.02
CA LYS A 46 -20.03 -21.20 5.73
C LYS A 46 -20.27 -22.67 5.42
N LEU A 47 -20.12 -23.07 4.15
CA LEU A 47 -20.24 -24.46 3.77
C LEU A 47 -19.08 -25.26 4.36
N PHE A 48 -17.83 -24.82 4.25
CA PHE A 48 -16.68 -25.52 4.83
C PHE A 48 -16.85 -25.77 6.33
N ASP A 49 -17.28 -24.75 7.09
CA ASP A 49 -17.52 -24.84 8.54
C ASP A 49 -18.68 -25.77 8.90
N ALA A 50 -19.72 -25.83 8.06
CA ALA A 50 -20.85 -26.73 8.24
C ALA A 50 -20.49 -28.23 8.05
N SER A 51 -19.24 -28.55 7.66
CA SER A 51 -18.82 -29.94 7.42
C SER A 51 -18.94 -30.82 8.66
N VAL A 52 -18.78 -30.19 9.84
CA VAL A 52 -18.98 -30.80 11.15
C VAL A 52 -20.42 -31.28 11.31
N ASP A 53 -21.40 -30.48 10.89
CA ASP A 53 -22.83 -30.81 11.01
C ASP A 53 -23.21 -32.04 10.17
N PHE A 54 -22.48 -32.26 9.07
CA PHE A 54 -22.69 -33.40 8.17
C PHE A 54 -21.73 -34.58 8.45
N ASN A 55 -20.86 -34.47 9.46
CA ASN A 55 -19.82 -35.44 9.77
C ASN A 55 -18.93 -35.77 8.54
N ILE A 56 -18.59 -34.74 7.75
CA ILE A 56 -17.74 -34.86 6.57
C ILE A 56 -16.34 -34.34 6.93
N PHE A 57 -15.33 -35.19 6.78
CA PHE A 57 -13.94 -34.74 6.84
C PHE A 57 -13.54 -34.18 5.47
N ILE A 58 -13.15 -32.90 5.43
CA ILE A 58 -12.87 -32.21 4.16
C ILE A 58 -11.48 -32.58 3.64
N GLU A 59 -11.48 -33.31 2.53
CA GLU A 59 -10.31 -33.53 1.69
C GLU A 59 -10.40 -32.63 0.47
N VAL A 60 -9.66 -31.52 0.47
CA VAL A 60 -9.65 -30.53 -0.62
C VAL A 60 -9.35 -31.14 -1.99
N LYS A 61 -8.62 -32.27 -2.03
CA LYS A 61 -8.33 -33.04 -3.24
C LYS A 61 -9.60 -33.52 -3.95
N LYS A 62 -10.69 -33.77 -3.22
CA LYS A 62 -11.98 -34.24 -3.73
C LYS A 62 -12.85 -33.14 -4.33
N ILE A 63 -12.51 -31.85 -4.14
CA ILE A 63 -13.21 -30.73 -4.77
C ILE A 63 -12.97 -30.79 -6.29
N PRO A 64 -14.02 -30.98 -7.13
CA PRO A 64 -13.87 -31.13 -8.57
C PRO A 64 -13.27 -29.90 -9.22
N LYS A 65 -12.31 -30.10 -10.14
CA LYS A 65 -11.74 -29.06 -11.01
C LYS A 65 -11.21 -27.82 -10.27
N ARG A 66 -10.83 -27.95 -8.99
CA ARG A 66 -10.49 -26.80 -8.14
C ARG A 66 -9.42 -25.89 -8.75
N PHE A 67 -8.38 -26.45 -9.37
CA PHE A 67 -7.32 -25.66 -10.00
C PHE A 67 -7.84 -24.88 -11.22
N GLU A 68 -8.65 -25.49 -12.08
CA GLU A 68 -9.29 -24.80 -13.22
C GLU A 68 -10.21 -23.66 -12.73
N LEU A 69 -10.96 -23.88 -11.65
CA LEU A 69 -11.86 -22.88 -11.07
C LEU A 69 -11.07 -21.71 -10.46
N ILE A 70 -10.00 -21.99 -9.72
CA ILE A 70 -9.13 -20.97 -9.13
C ILE A 70 -8.42 -20.17 -10.22
N SER A 71 -7.86 -20.86 -11.21
CA SER A 71 -7.24 -20.25 -12.39
C SER A 71 -8.20 -19.30 -13.07
N LYS A 72 -9.44 -19.76 -13.34
CA LYS A 72 -10.48 -18.93 -13.93
C LYS A 72 -10.78 -17.67 -13.12
N LEU A 73 -10.93 -17.76 -11.79
CA LEU A 73 -11.17 -16.58 -10.94
C LEU A 73 -10.04 -15.54 -11.08
N ILE A 74 -8.78 -15.99 -11.13
CA ILE A 74 -7.61 -15.11 -11.28
C ILE A 74 -7.56 -14.51 -12.69
N LEU A 75 -7.85 -15.30 -13.72
CA LEU A 75 -7.89 -14.85 -15.11
C LEU A 75 -9.03 -13.87 -15.36
N ASP A 76 -10.20 -14.05 -14.72
CA ASP A 76 -11.31 -13.09 -14.78
C ASP A 76 -10.92 -11.73 -14.16
N CYS A 77 -10.02 -11.73 -13.16
CA CYS A 77 -9.41 -10.49 -12.66
C CYS A 77 -8.41 -9.89 -13.65
N THR A 78 -7.55 -10.73 -14.24
CA THR A 78 -6.58 -10.32 -15.27
C THR A 78 -7.28 -9.66 -16.45
N GLU A 79 -8.41 -10.23 -16.85
CA GLU A 79 -9.23 -9.73 -17.94
C GLU A 79 -9.65 -8.29 -17.69
N ARG A 80 -10.28 -8.01 -16.54
CA ARG A 80 -10.71 -6.66 -16.16
C ARG A 80 -9.56 -5.65 -16.12
N ILE A 81 -8.35 -6.10 -15.77
CA ILE A 81 -7.17 -5.21 -15.82
C ILE A 81 -6.80 -4.89 -17.27
N SER A 82 -6.80 -5.91 -18.14
CA SER A 82 -6.33 -5.78 -19.52
C SER A 82 -7.34 -5.11 -20.47
N THR A 83 -8.65 -5.30 -20.27
CA THR A 83 -9.70 -4.79 -21.17
C THR A 83 -10.41 -3.56 -20.59
N GLU A 84 -10.64 -3.53 -19.28
CA GLU A 84 -11.37 -2.45 -18.60
C GLU A 84 -10.44 -1.47 -17.88
N TYR A 85 -9.12 -1.68 -17.94
CA TYR A 85 -8.09 -0.91 -17.22
C TYR A 85 -8.35 -0.82 -15.70
N GLN A 86 -9.07 -1.80 -15.15
CA GLN A 86 -9.41 -1.90 -13.73
C GLN A 86 -8.27 -2.51 -12.93
N THR A 87 -7.20 -1.75 -12.83
CA THR A 87 -5.98 -2.07 -12.08
C THR A 87 -6.22 -2.37 -10.58
N SER A 88 -7.39 -2.01 -10.01
CA SER A 88 -7.86 -2.49 -8.70
C SER A 88 -8.01 -4.01 -8.60
N ALA A 89 -8.25 -4.69 -9.73
CA ALA A 89 -8.43 -6.15 -9.76
C ALA A 89 -7.12 -6.93 -9.52
N LEU A 90 -5.94 -6.28 -9.55
CA LEU A 90 -4.69 -6.88 -9.04
C LEU A 90 -4.84 -7.22 -7.55
N GLY A 91 -5.44 -6.32 -6.79
CA GLY A 91 -5.74 -6.53 -5.38
C GLY A 91 -6.68 -7.71 -5.14
N GLU A 92 -7.63 -7.91 -6.03
CA GLU A 92 -8.60 -9.00 -5.94
C GLU A 92 -7.95 -10.36 -6.17
N GLN A 93 -6.97 -10.48 -7.07
CA GLN A 93 -6.18 -11.71 -7.24
C GLN A 93 -5.46 -12.09 -5.95
N ILE A 94 -4.88 -11.13 -5.24
CA ILE A 94 -4.21 -11.36 -3.95
C ILE A 94 -5.22 -11.88 -2.92
N ASP A 95 -6.43 -11.32 -2.89
CA ASP A 95 -7.48 -11.78 -1.97
C ASP A 95 -7.99 -13.20 -2.33
N ILE A 96 -8.09 -13.54 -3.62
CA ILE A 96 -8.39 -14.90 -4.10
C ILE A 96 -7.30 -15.89 -3.65
N LEU A 97 -6.03 -15.54 -3.89
CA LEU A 97 -4.89 -16.39 -3.50
C LEU A 97 -4.83 -16.58 -1.99
N ARG A 98 -5.06 -15.52 -1.21
CA ARG A 98 -5.11 -15.59 0.26
C ARG A 98 -6.21 -16.53 0.73
N PHE A 99 -7.41 -16.39 0.18
CA PHE A 99 -8.52 -17.28 0.48
C PHE A 99 -8.18 -18.74 0.15
N CYS A 100 -7.64 -19.00 -1.03
CA CYS A 100 -7.31 -20.36 -1.45
C CYS A 100 -6.18 -20.96 -0.60
N ASN A 101 -5.19 -20.16 -0.17
CA ASN A 101 -4.13 -20.60 0.74
C ASN A 101 -4.68 -20.92 2.14
N GLU A 102 -5.58 -20.09 2.67
CA GLU A 102 -6.21 -20.30 3.99
C GLU A 102 -6.92 -21.65 4.10
N PHE A 103 -7.60 -22.07 3.03
CA PHE A 103 -8.31 -23.35 2.96
C PHE A 103 -7.46 -24.48 2.33
N ASN A 104 -6.14 -24.29 2.16
CA ASN A 104 -5.22 -25.24 1.52
C ASN A 104 -5.71 -25.78 0.17
N LEU A 105 -6.40 -24.97 -0.63
CA LEU A 105 -7.01 -25.43 -1.89
C LEU A 105 -5.97 -25.83 -2.95
N PHE A 106 -4.73 -25.41 -2.77
CA PHE A 106 -3.62 -25.77 -3.64
C PHE A 106 -2.98 -27.11 -3.31
N GLU A 107 -3.37 -27.77 -2.21
CA GLU A 107 -2.83 -29.06 -1.77
C GLU A 107 -2.78 -30.05 -2.94
N LYS A 108 -1.58 -30.52 -3.26
CA LYS A 108 -1.33 -31.58 -4.26
C LYS A 108 -0.10 -32.38 -3.86
N GLU A 109 -0.03 -33.60 -4.36
CA GLU A 109 1.22 -34.35 -4.33
C GLU A 109 2.23 -33.70 -5.26
N LEU A 110 3.44 -33.48 -4.73
CA LEU A 110 4.55 -32.89 -5.46
C LEU A 110 5.41 -34.01 -6.03
N THR A 111 5.81 -33.86 -7.28
CA THR A 111 6.85 -34.68 -7.89
C THR A 111 8.21 -34.34 -7.27
N GLU A 112 9.17 -35.27 -7.35
CA GLU A 112 10.54 -35.03 -6.86
C GLU A 112 11.18 -33.79 -7.50
N ALA A 113 10.93 -33.57 -8.80
CA ALA A 113 11.40 -32.38 -9.51
C ALA A 113 10.79 -31.09 -8.96
N GLU A 114 9.50 -31.09 -8.64
CA GLU A 114 8.83 -29.94 -8.01
C GLU A 114 9.38 -29.69 -6.60
N SER A 115 9.59 -30.74 -5.80
CA SER A 115 10.18 -30.60 -4.46
C SER A 115 11.58 -29.98 -4.50
N ILE A 116 12.46 -30.44 -5.42
CA ILE A 116 13.80 -29.85 -5.59
C ILE A 116 13.72 -28.37 -6.00
N LEU A 117 12.76 -28.02 -6.84
CA LEU A 117 12.56 -26.65 -7.29
C LEU A 117 12.05 -25.75 -6.17
N ILE A 118 11.12 -26.25 -5.35
CA ILE A 118 10.59 -25.53 -4.19
C ILE A 118 11.69 -25.25 -3.16
N GLU A 119 12.59 -26.21 -2.91
CA GLU A 119 13.75 -25.98 -2.03
C GLU A 119 14.65 -24.85 -2.57
N LYS A 120 14.83 -24.76 -3.90
CA LYS A 120 15.57 -23.64 -4.51
C LYS A 120 14.83 -22.31 -4.31
N ILE A 121 13.51 -22.28 -4.48
CA ILE A 121 12.69 -21.08 -4.26
C ILE A 121 12.73 -20.66 -2.79
N ARG A 122 12.74 -21.63 -1.86
CA ARG A 122 12.85 -21.39 -0.42
C ARG A 122 14.17 -20.73 -0.03
N ALA A 123 15.22 -20.87 -0.82
CA ALA A 123 16.48 -20.17 -0.62
C ALA A 123 16.38 -18.66 -0.93
N ASP A 124 15.36 -18.22 -1.70
CA ASP A 124 15.06 -16.80 -1.87
C ASP A 124 14.30 -16.27 -0.64
N ASN A 125 15.06 -15.82 0.35
CA ASN A 125 14.53 -15.31 1.61
C ASN A 125 13.57 -14.11 1.42
N LEU A 126 13.77 -13.26 0.41
CA LEU A 126 12.91 -12.10 0.19
C LEU A 126 11.55 -12.52 -0.34
N PHE A 127 11.55 -13.42 -1.32
CA PHE A 127 10.32 -13.94 -1.88
C PHE A 127 9.50 -14.69 -0.82
N ILE A 128 10.15 -15.56 -0.04
CA ILE A 128 9.47 -16.29 1.05
C ILE A 128 8.93 -15.32 2.11
N ALA A 129 9.70 -14.30 2.51
CA ALA A 129 9.22 -13.28 3.44
C ALA A 129 8.00 -12.54 2.89
N ASN A 130 8.00 -12.19 1.60
CA ASN A 130 6.85 -11.56 0.94
C ASN A 130 5.62 -12.46 0.89
N LEU A 131 5.79 -13.75 0.56
CA LEU A 131 4.70 -14.72 0.59
C LEU A 131 4.08 -14.85 1.99
N ILE A 132 4.92 -14.90 3.02
CA ILE A 132 4.47 -15.00 4.41
C ILE A 132 3.72 -13.73 4.83
N ASP A 133 4.21 -12.55 4.45
CA ASP A 133 3.54 -11.27 4.74
C ASP A 133 2.17 -11.15 4.05
N LEU A 134 2.06 -11.61 2.80
CA LEU A 134 0.82 -11.51 2.02
C LEU A 134 -0.23 -12.57 2.39
N PHE A 135 0.20 -13.81 2.64
CA PHE A 135 -0.65 -14.99 2.67
C PHE A 135 -0.58 -15.78 3.99
N GLY A 136 0.28 -15.39 4.93
CA GLY A 136 0.47 -16.08 6.20
C GLY A 136 1.31 -17.35 6.05
N ARG A 137 0.87 -18.47 6.63
CA ARG A 137 1.59 -19.74 6.48
C ARG A 137 1.48 -20.21 5.03
N VAL A 138 2.61 -20.52 4.40
CA VAL A 138 2.65 -21.01 3.01
C VAL A 138 3.13 -22.45 2.93
N THR A 139 2.38 -23.26 2.19
CA THR A 139 2.69 -24.67 1.92
C THR A 139 3.50 -24.82 0.64
N ASP A 140 4.18 -25.95 0.48
CA ASP A 140 4.94 -26.25 -0.74
C ASP A 140 4.04 -26.31 -1.97
N SER A 141 2.81 -26.82 -1.82
CA SER A 141 1.84 -26.82 -2.91
C SER A 141 1.40 -25.41 -3.32
N PHE A 142 1.28 -24.48 -2.36
CA PHE A 142 1.01 -23.08 -2.67
C PHE A 142 2.19 -22.42 -3.38
N ILE A 143 3.43 -22.62 -2.89
CA ILE A 143 4.64 -22.12 -3.55
C ILE A 143 4.74 -22.67 -4.97
N SER A 144 4.48 -23.96 -5.17
CA SER A 144 4.42 -24.60 -6.49
C SER A 144 3.42 -23.90 -7.40
N TYR A 145 2.19 -23.67 -6.94
CA TYR A 145 1.18 -22.99 -7.75
C TYR A 145 1.60 -21.55 -8.10
N VAL A 146 2.08 -20.78 -7.14
CA VAL A 146 2.51 -19.39 -7.36
C VAL A 146 3.69 -19.31 -8.32
N TYR A 147 4.62 -20.26 -8.26
CA TYR A 147 5.81 -20.28 -9.10
C TYR A 147 5.55 -20.78 -10.52
N SER A 148 4.79 -21.86 -10.69
CA SER A 148 4.61 -22.49 -12.00
C SER A 148 3.19 -22.38 -12.54
N GLY A 149 2.18 -22.63 -11.70
CA GLY A 149 0.78 -22.62 -12.12
C GLY A 149 0.30 -21.24 -12.56
N LEU A 150 0.43 -20.24 -11.69
CA LEU A 150 -0.04 -18.88 -11.95
C LEU A 150 0.68 -18.24 -13.16
N PRO A 151 2.03 -18.23 -13.27
CA PRO A 151 2.70 -17.68 -14.44
C PRO A 151 2.32 -18.39 -15.74
N ARG A 152 2.13 -19.72 -15.71
CA ARG A 152 1.71 -20.48 -16.87
C ARG A 152 0.28 -20.13 -17.30
N ASP A 153 -0.64 -20.06 -16.35
CA ASP A 153 -2.03 -19.68 -16.60
C ASP A 153 -2.12 -18.28 -17.24
N LEU A 154 -1.33 -17.32 -16.71
CA LEU A 154 -1.24 -15.97 -17.27
C LEU A 154 -0.64 -15.98 -18.68
N TYR A 155 0.43 -16.75 -18.92
CA TYR A 155 1.04 -16.91 -20.24
C TYR A 155 0.04 -17.43 -21.25
N ASP A 156 -0.60 -18.57 -20.96
CA ASP A 156 -1.55 -19.18 -21.87
C ASP A 156 -2.75 -18.24 -22.13
N HIS A 157 -3.21 -17.49 -21.11
CA HIS A 157 -4.25 -16.47 -21.26
C HIS A 157 -3.85 -15.36 -22.23
N PHE A 158 -2.71 -14.71 -22.02
CA PHE A 158 -2.24 -13.61 -22.86
C PHE A 158 -1.91 -14.07 -24.30
N MET A 159 -1.41 -15.30 -24.46
CA MET A 159 -1.08 -15.86 -25.77
C MET A 159 -2.29 -16.32 -26.60
N SER A 160 -3.39 -16.67 -25.93
CA SER A 160 -4.66 -17.06 -26.57
C SER A 160 -5.43 -15.90 -27.19
N ARG A 161 -5.08 -14.66 -26.84
CA ARG A 161 -5.81 -13.45 -27.25
C ARG A 161 -5.08 -12.72 -28.36
N SER A 162 -5.85 -12.13 -29.28
CA SER A 162 -5.34 -11.12 -30.19
C SER A 162 -5.12 -9.82 -29.43
N ASN A 163 -3.95 -9.20 -29.60
CA ASN A 163 -3.68 -7.88 -29.06
C ASN A 163 -3.62 -6.87 -30.20
N GLU A 164 -4.55 -5.91 -30.22
CA GLU A 164 -4.63 -4.89 -31.26
C GLU A 164 -3.63 -3.74 -31.06
N TYR A 165 -3.03 -3.63 -29.87
CA TYR A 165 -2.16 -2.51 -29.49
C TYR A 165 -0.68 -2.75 -29.77
N PHE A 166 -0.25 -4.00 -29.95
CA PHE A 166 1.15 -4.35 -30.20
C PHE A 166 1.30 -5.01 -31.57
N SER A 167 2.34 -4.60 -32.31
CA SER A 167 2.58 -5.08 -33.67
C SER A 167 3.00 -6.56 -33.72
N ASP A 168 3.62 -7.07 -32.65
CA ASP A 168 3.91 -8.47 -32.48
C ASP A 168 3.86 -8.93 -31.00
N ARG A 169 3.94 -10.24 -30.81
CA ARG A 169 3.87 -10.88 -29.48
C ARG A 169 5.10 -10.60 -28.61
N GLU A 170 6.28 -10.40 -29.20
CA GLU A 170 7.50 -10.13 -28.43
C GLU A 170 7.45 -8.73 -27.81
N GLN A 171 6.95 -7.74 -28.54
CA GLN A 171 6.70 -6.40 -28.02
C GLN A 171 5.71 -6.44 -26.85
N PHE A 172 4.64 -7.21 -26.97
CA PHE A 172 3.67 -7.34 -25.88
C PHE A 172 4.27 -8.00 -24.62
N MET A 173 5.03 -9.08 -24.78
CA MET A 173 5.72 -9.73 -23.64
C MET A 173 6.75 -8.80 -23.01
N HIS A 174 7.49 -8.04 -23.82
CA HIS A 174 8.44 -7.03 -23.33
C HIS A 174 7.75 -5.90 -22.57
N TYR A 175 6.58 -5.45 -23.03
CA TYR A 175 5.76 -4.46 -22.34
C TYR A 175 5.30 -4.95 -20.97
N ILE A 176 4.74 -6.17 -20.88
CA ILE A 176 4.32 -6.77 -19.61
C ILE A 176 5.51 -6.83 -18.65
N LYS A 177 6.66 -7.32 -19.13
CA LYS A 177 7.89 -7.46 -18.32
C LYS A 177 8.38 -6.14 -17.76
N ASN A 178 8.49 -5.12 -18.62
CA ASN A 178 9.28 -3.94 -18.31
C ASN A 178 8.45 -2.70 -17.97
N ASN A 179 7.13 -2.71 -18.18
CA ASN A 179 6.32 -1.48 -18.06
C ASN A 179 5.05 -1.65 -17.24
N PHE A 180 4.36 -2.78 -17.34
CA PHE A 180 3.03 -2.94 -16.74
C PHE A 180 3.00 -2.67 -15.22
N PHE A 181 4.00 -3.15 -14.48
CA PHE A 181 4.13 -2.89 -13.02
C PHE A 181 5.02 -1.69 -12.66
N ASN A 182 5.47 -0.93 -13.66
CA ASN A 182 6.28 0.27 -13.46
C ASN A 182 5.45 1.55 -13.39
N GLN A 183 4.22 1.55 -13.91
CA GLN A 183 3.27 2.63 -13.71
C GLN A 183 1.82 2.12 -13.75
N TYR A 184 1.11 2.23 -12.63
CA TYR A 184 -0.29 1.81 -12.54
C TYR A 184 -1.02 2.55 -11.42
N THR A 185 -2.34 2.37 -11.33
CA THR A 185 -3.16 2.91 -10.24
C THR A 185 -3.81 1.76 -9.49
N ILE A 186 -3.82 1.72 -8.17
CA ILE A 186 -4.52 0.67 -7.41
C ILE A 186 -5.09 1.27 -6.14
N TYR A 187 -6.32 0.89 -5.77
CA TYR A 187 -6.98 1.39 -4.55
C TYR A 187 -7.13 2.93 -4.44
N GLY A 188 -7.04 3.67 -5.56
CA GLY A 188 -7.00 5.14 -5.56
C GLY A 188 -5.61 5.75 -5.42
N LEU A 189 -4.57 4.91 -5.43
CA LEU A 189 -3.15 5.29 -5.38
C LEU A 189 -2.51 5.15 -6.76
N SER A 190 -1.79 6.16 -7.20
CA SER A 190 -0.92 6.05 -8.38
C SER A 190 0.48 5.61 -7.93
N VAL A 191 1.03 4.60 -8.60
CA VAL A 191 2.29 3.94 -8.29
C VAL A 191 3.22 4.06 -9.48
N ARG A 192 4.48 4.46 -9.26
CA ARG A 192 5.46 4.58 -10.34
C ARG A 192 6.88 4.29 -9.90
N TYR A 193 7.57 3.52 -10.72
CA TYR A 193 9.02 3.39 -10.67
C TYR A 193 9.68 4.70 -11.13
N LEU A 194 10.60 5.22 -10.32
CA LEU A 194 11.37 6.44 -10.64
C LEU A 194 12.79 6.12 -11.12
N SER A 195 13.52 5.32 -10.34
CA SER A 195 14.91 4.94 -10.62
C SER A 195 15.38 3.80 -9.72
N SER A 196 16.63 3.36 -9.89
CA SER A 196 17.31 2.57 -8.88
C SER A 196 17.61 3.40 -7.63
N LYS A 197 17.78 2.74 -6.48
CA LYS A 197 18.14 3.38 -5.21
C LYS A 197 19.54 3.99 -5.24
N GLU A 198 20.48 3.36 -5.97
CA GLU A 198 21.85 3.85 -6.15
C GLU A 198 21.84 5.22 -6.83
N GLN A 199 21.11 5.37 -7.93
CA GLN A 199 20.99 6.64 -8.64
C GLN A 199 20.47 7.75 -7.71
N PHE A 200 19.44 7.45 -6.91
CA PHE A 200 18.85 8.40 -5.98
C PHE A 200 19.83 8.80 -4.88
N ILE A 201 20.46 7.81 -4.23
CA ILE A 201 21.40 8.00 -3.14
C ILE A 201 22.66 8.74 -3.61
N ASP A 202 23.16 8.46 -4.80
CA ASP A 202 24.30 9.17 -5.37
C ASP A 202 23.97 10.64 -5.65
N THR A 203 22.78 10.91 -6.19
CA THR A 203 22.31 12.27 -6.43
C THR A 203 22.13 13.02 -5.12
N PHE A 204 21.56 12.36 -4.10
CA PHE A 204 21.43 12.91 -2.75
C PHE A 204 22.79 13.22 -2.13
N LYS A 205 23.74 12.27 -2.14
CA LYS A 205 25.09 12.46 -1.59
C LYS A 205 25.82 13.59 -2.29
N LYS A 206 25.79 13.65 -3.62
CA LYS A 206 26.39 14.74 -4.41
C LYS A 206 25.82 16.09 -3.97
N TYR A 207 24.50 16.21 -3.84
CA TYR A 207 23.87 17.45 -3.39
C TYR A 207 24.21 17.79 -1.93
N TYR A 208 24.09 16.83 -1.02
CA TYR A 208 24.28 17.04 0.42
C TYR A 208 25.73 17.37 0.80
N TYR A 209 26.71 16.72 0.19
CA TYR A 209 28.13 17.00 0.47
C TYR A 209 28.67 18.21 -0.29
N SER A 210 28.20 18.49 -1.52
CA SER A 210 28.57 19.72 -2.22
C SER A 210 28.05 20.97 -1.51
N SER A 211 26.83 20.91 -0.96
CA SER A 211 26.27 22.00 -0.16
C SER A 211 26.98 22.20 1.18
N LYS A 212 27.55 21.14 1.78
CA LYS A 212 28.42 21.23 2.96
C LYS A 212 29.83 21.76 2.65
N ASN A 213 30.42 21.40 1.52
CA ASN A 213 31.77 21.84 1.12
C ASN A 213 31.83 23.29 0.62
N LEU A 214 30.69 23.88 0.23
CA LEU A 214 30.57 25.29 -0.17
C LEU A 214 30.48 26.27 1.01
N GLU A 215 30.60 25.81 2.27
CA GLU A 215 30.56 26.63 3.50
C GLU A 215 31.77 27.59 3.70
N ASN A 216 32.49 27.95 2.62
CA ASN A 216 33.55 28.97 2.59
C ASN A 216 33.26 30.17 1.67
N ARG A 217 31.99 30.52 1.40
CA ARG A 217 31.64 31.86 0.86
C ARG A 217 30.46 32.47 1.63
N GLU A 218 30.73 33.63 2.21
CA GLU A 218 30.05 34.37 3.28
C GLU A 218 28.57 34.79 3.08
N GLN A 219 27.74 34.10 2.29
CA GLN A 219 26.32 34.48 2.15
C GLN A 219 25.29 33.35 2.26
N SER A 220 25.67 32.17 2.77
CA SER A 220 24.73 31.09 3.10
C SER A 220 24.77 30.62 4.57
N ILE A 221 25.54 31.30 5.43
CA ILE A 221 25.76 30.94 6.84
C ILE A 221 24.47 30.96 7.69
N ALA A 222 23.33 31.41 7.15
CA ALA A 222 22.01 31.28 7.78
C ALA A 222 21.17 30.06 7.32
N LYS A 223 21.62 29.23 6.36
CA LYS A 223 20.79 28.16 5.76
C LYS A 223 21.30 26.72 5.84
N SER A 224 22.61 26.42 5.92
CA SER A 224 23.08 25.03 5.77
C SER A 224 23.53 24.32 7.05
N LYS A 225 23.92 25.02 8.12
CA LYS A 225 24.16 24.39 9.43
C LYS A 225 22.85 24.24 10.20
N GLY A 226 22.24 23.05 10.15
CA GLY A 226 21.08 22.69 10.97
C GLY A 226 19.73 22.59 10.25
N GLN A 227 19.70 22.54 8.91
CA GLN A 227 18.45 22.27 8.19
C GLN A 227 18.03 20.81 8.34
N LYS A 228 17.06 20.58 9.24
CA LYS A 228 16.39 19.30 9.48
C LYS A 228 15.84 18.62 8.20
N PHE A 229 15.56 19.43 7.19
CA PHE A 229 15.10 18.98 5.88
C PHE A 229 15.74 19.80 4.76
N ILE A 230 15.96 19.17 3.60
CA ILE A 230 16.50 19.81 2.38
C ILE A 230 15.63 19.50 1.16
N GLU A 231 15.79 20.31 0.11
CA GLU A 231 15.12 20.11 -1.17
C GLU A 231 16.15 20.01 -2.29
N PHE A 232 16.05 18.99 -3.15
CA PHE A 232 16.95 18.82 -4.30
C PHE A 232 16.22 18.21 -5.49
N ASN A 233 16.77 18.40 -6.69
CA ASN A 233 16.19 17.88 -7.92
C ASN A 233 16.86 16.57 -8.31
N VAL A 234 16.07 15.61 -8.77
CA VAL A 234 16.54 14.38 -9.40
C VAL A 234 15.99 14.32 -10.81
N ILE A 235 16.83 13.92 -11.76
CA ILE A 235 16.45 13.72 -13.15
C ILE A 235 16.16 12.23 -13.35
N TYR A 236 14.92 11.92 -13.68
CA TYR A 236 14.46 10.57 -13.97
C TYR A 236 14.30 10.36 -15.47
N ARG A 237 14.62 9.15 -15.91
CA ARG A 237 14.36 8.70 -17.28
C ARG A 237 13.05 7.95 -17.26
N THR A 238 12.10 8.39 -18.06
CA THR A 238 10.81 7.74 -18.18
C THR A 238 10.67 7.18 -19.57
N ILE A 239 10.42 5.88 -19.63
CA ILE A 239 10.17 5.15 -20.86
C ILE A 239 8.65 5.08 -21.03
N TYR A 240 8.15 5.39 -22.23
CA TYR A 240 6.77 5.11 -22.60
C TYR A 240 6.72 4.54 -24.02
N TYR A 241 5.73 3.71 -24.26
CA TYR A 241 5.47 3.12 -25.57
C TYR A 241 4.63 4.06 -26.42
N GLY A 242 5.14 4.42 -27.60
CA GLY A 242 4.39 5.12 -28.64
C GLY A 242 4.57 4.41 -29.98
N GLY A 243 3.66 3.51 -30.34
CA GLY A 243 3.77 2.76 -31.60
C GLY A 243 4.88 1.70 -31.55
N GLU A 244 5.79 1.71 -32.54
CA GLU A 244 6.85 0.69 -32.74
C GLU A 244 8.17 0.98 -32.00
N GLU A 245 8.32 2.13 -31.35
CA GLU A 245 9.57 2.55 -30.69
C GLU A 245 9.41 2.90 -29.20
N ASP A 246 10.47 2.64 -28.44
CA ASP A 246 10.62 3.10 -27.06
C ASP A 246 10.96 4.60 -27.05
N HIS A 247 10.11 5.41 -26.41
CA HIS A 247 10.40 6.83 -26.21
C HIS A 247 10.90 7.08 -24.79
N GLU A 248 12.08 7.70 -24.67
CA GLU A 248 12.62 8.15 -23.39
C GLU A 248 12.48 9.68 -23.26
N TYR A 249 11.86 10.16 -22.18
CA TYR A 249 11.95 11.57 -21.79
C TYR A 249 12.53 11.73 -20.39
N ARG A 250 13.12 12.90 -20.16
CA ARG A 250 13.70 13.26 -18.87
C ARG A 250 12.73 14.11 -18.08
N GLU A 251 12.37 13.62 -16.90
CA GLU A 251 11.54 14.35 -15.95
C GLU A 251 12.39 14.82 -14.77
N ILE A 252 12.27 16.12 -14.41
CA ILE A 252 12.93 16.65 -13.23
C ILE A 252 11.91 16.69 -12.09
N LYS A 253 12.13 15.89 -11.05
CA LYS A 253 11.30 15.92 -9.84
C LYS A 253 12.07 16.56 -8.70
N LYS A 254 11.36 17.39 -7.93
CA LYS A 254 11.90 18.04 -6.73
C LYS A 254 11.57 17.21 -5.50
N HIS A 255 12.59 16.73 -4.81
CA HIS A 255 12.48 15.89 -3.62
C HIS A 255 12.71 16.71 -2.35
N PHE A 256 11.89 16.45 -1.33
CA PHE A 256 12.02 16.93 0.03
C PHE A 256 12.39 15.77 0.95
N VAL A 257 13.53 15.88 1.63
CA VAL A 257 14.08 14.79 2.44
C VAL A 257 14.49 15.25 3.83
N SER A 258 14.54 14.31 4.77
CA SER A 258 15.29 14.45 6.02
C SER A 258 16.65 13.76 5.84
N PRO A 259 17.77 14.52 5.71
CA PRO A 259 19.09 13.92 5.50
C PRO A 259 19.49 12.94 6.60
N ASP A 260 19.21 13.30 7.85
CA ASP A 260 19.56 12.46 9.00
C ASP A 260 18.82 11.12 8.97
N ASN A 261 17.57 11.09 8.49
CA ASN A 261 16.85 9.83 8.30
C ASN A 261 17.49 8.97 7.21
N ILE A 262 17.87 9.55 6.08
CA ILE A 262 18.51 8.82 4.98
C ILE A 262 19.86 8.27 5.45
N LEU A 263 20.69 9.10 6.08
CA LEU A 263 22.03 8.72 6.52
C LEU A 263 21.99 7.66 7.63
N ARG A 264 21.07 7.78 8.60
CA ARG A 264 20.91 6.79 9.68
C ARG A 264 20.48 5.42 9.16
N ASN A 265 19.67 5.37 8.10
CA ASN A 265 19.17 4.13 7.53
C ASN A 265 19.91 3.71 6.26
N LEU A 266 21.03 4.37 5.91
CA LEU A 266 21.66 4.20 4.61
C LEU A 266 22.05 2.75 4.34
N ASP A 267 22.70 2.09 5.30
CA ASP A 267 23.14 0.70 5.15
C ASP A 267 21.94 -0.23 4.91
N ASN A 268 20.84 -0.01 5.63
CA ASN A 268 19.61 -0.78 5.46
C ASN A 268 18.88 -0.47 4.14
N ILE A 269 18.93 0.78 3.67
CA ILE A 269 18.38 1.17 2.36
C ILE A 269 19.18 0.48 1.25
N MET A 270 20.51 0.45 1.38
CA MET A 270 21.41 -0.13 0.40
C MET A 270 21.47 -1.67 0.46
N ALA A 271 21.07 -2.29 1.56
CA ALA A 271 20.99 -3.73 1.70
C ALA A 271 19.98 -4.35 0.70
N ASP A 272 20.37 -5.47 0.10
CA ASP A 272 19.55 -6.24 -0.86
C ASP A 272 18.99 -7.52 -0.25
N ASP A 273 19.27 -7.82 1.02
CA ASP A 273 18.89 -9.06 1.70
C ASP A 273 17.71 -8.88 2.68
N ASN A 274 17.14 -7.68 2.74
CA ASN A 274 16.14 -7.33 3.73
C ASN A 274 14.78 -6.97 3.10
N TYR A 275 13.74 -7.71 3.48
CA TYR A 275 12.36 -7.45 3.05
C TYR A 275 11.74 -6.28 3.82
N ASN A 276 12.12 -5.04 3.46
CA ASN A 276 11.64 -3.81 4.06
C ASN A 276 11.49 -2.68 3.04
N PHE A 277 10.59 -1.73 3.33
CA PHE A 277 10.29 -0.60 2.44
C PHE A 277 10.57 0.74 3.13
N TYR A 278 11.72 1.35 2.86
CA TYR A 278 12.15 2.56 3.56
C TYR A 278 11.59 3.84 2.93
N SER A 279 10.91 4.68 3.71
CA SER A 279 10.51 6.01 3.22
C SER A 279 11.72 6.94 3.08
N ILE A 280 11.95 7.45 1.87
CA ILE A 280 13.17 8.23 1.57
C ILE A 280 12.87 9.72 1.42
N SER A 281 11.81 10.06 0.67
CA SER A 281 11.51 11.45 0.32
C SER A 281 10.03 11.69 0.03
N MET A 282 9.67 12.96 -0.04
CA MET A 282 8.42 13.43 -0.62
C MET A 282 8.70 14.22 -1.90
N VAL A 283 8.01 13.91 -3.00
CA VAL A 283 8.04 14.70 -4.24
C VAL A 283 7.17 15.96 -4.05
N LEU A 284 7.70 17.14 -4.37
CA LEU A 284 7.04 18.44 -4.21
C LEU A 284 6.50 19.05 -5.51
N LEU A 285 7.17 18.78 -6.62
CA LEU A 285 6.84 19.27 -7.96
C LEU A 285 7.11 18.13 -8.93
N GLY A 286 6.14 17.87 -9.82
CA GLY A 286 6.17 16.75 -10.76
C GLY A 286 5.58 15.44 -10.23
N GLY A 287 4.98 15.41 -9.03
CA GLY A 287 4.35 14.17 -8.53
C GLY A 287 3.15 13.75 -9.38
N LEU A 288 2.89 12.44 -9.45
CA LEU A 288 1.80 11.87 -10.28
C LEU A 288 0.38 12.22 -9.80
N GLY A 289 0.24 12.66 -8.54
CA GLY A 289 -1.07 12.98 -7.99
C GLY A 289 -1.63 14.30 -8.55
N PRO A 290 -2.96 14.50 -8.48
CA PRO A 290 -3.61 15.76 -8.87
C PRO A 290 -3.07 17.01 -8.15
N GLN A 291 -2.37 16.85 -7.03
CA GLN A 291 -1.70 17.93 -6.30
C GLN A 291 -0.20 18.08 -6.63
N GLY A 292 0.37 17.20 -7.46
CA GLY A 292 1.80 17.18 -7.81
C GLY A 292 2.73 16.65 -6.71
N LEU A 293 2.20 15.88 -5.76
CA LEU A 293 2.90 15.44 -4.54
C LEU A 293 2.82 13.91 -4.37
N GLY A 294 3.92 13.30 -3.92
CA GLY A 294 4.04 11.85 -3.71
C GLY A 294 5.00 11.47 -2.60
N PHE A 295 4.83 10.30 -1.99
CA PHE A 295 5.83 9.70 -1.10
C PHE A 295 6.69 8.72 -1.88
N THR A 296 7.98 8.64 -1.56
CA THR A 296 8.89 7.69 -2.20
C THR A 296 9.43 6.68 -1.21
N TYR A 297 9.63 5.47 -1.72
CA TYR A 297 10.06 4.31 -0.95
C TYR A 297 11.20 3.59 -1.66
N SER A 298 12.22 3.18 -0.91
CA SER A 298 13.19 2.16 -1.33
C SER A 298 12.52 0.79 -1.28
N THR A 299 12.74 -0.05 -2.27
CA THR A 299 12.28 -1.45 -2.26
C THR A 299 13.44 -2.44 -2.09
N PRO A 300 13.16 -3.68 -1.67
CA PRO A 300 14.19 -4.72 -1.62
C PRO A 300 14.75 -5.12 -3.00
N LYS A 301 14.06 -4.78 -4.11
CA LYS A 301 14.57 -4.95 -5.49
C LYS A 301 15.52 -3.83 -5.94
N GLY A 302 15.91 -2.92 -5.04
CA GLY A 302 16.84 -1.83 -5.37
C GLY A 302 16.17 -0.66 -6.09
N GLU A 303 14.86 -0.47 -5.94
CA GLU A 303 14.11 0.55 -6.68
C GLU A 303 13.67 1.71 -5.78
N ILE A 304 13.42 2.86 -6.41
CA ILE A 304 12.68 3.98 -5.83
C ILE A 304 11.30 4.04 -6.45
N ILE A 305 10.27 3.81 -5.63
CA ILE A 305 8.87 3.88 -6.05
C ILE A 305 8.21 5.13 -5.49
N GLU A 306 7.55 5.91 -6.34
CA GLU A 306 6.63 6.98 -5.98
C GLU A 306 5.22 6.44 -5.80
N ILE A 307 4.57 6.79 -4.70
CA ILE A 307 3.15 6.53 -4.45
C ILE A 307 2.44 7.86 -4.15
N CYS A 308 1.41 8.15 -4.94
CA CYS A 308 0.60 9.36 -4.86
C CYS A 308 -0.87 9.00 -4.57
N SER A 309 -1.51 9.75 -3.68
CA SER A 309 -2.94 9.62 -3.36
C SER A 309 -3.81 10.52 -4.24
N ASP A 310 -5.06 10.14 -4.46
CA ASP A 310 -6.07 11.02 -5.05
C ASP A 310 -6.25 12.33 -4.24
N GLN A 311 -6.68 13.41 -4.88
CA GLN A 311 -6.89 14.71 -4.25
C GLN A 311 -7.95 14.65 -3.13
N LYS A 312 -9.11 14.05 -3.39
CA LYS A 312 -10.21 13.95 -2.42
C LYS A 312 -9.78 13.13 -1.21
N GLU A 313 -8.98 12.11 -1.45
CA GLU A 313 -8.43 11.23 -0.43
C GLU A 313 -7.35 11.94 0.41
N SER A 314 -6.49 12.73 -0.23
CA SER A 314 -5.52 13.59 0.45
C SER A 314 -6.20 14.61 1.37
N GLU A 315 -7.33 15.18 0.94
CA GLU A 315 -8.16 16.08 1.75
C GLU A 315 -8.75 15.36 2.97
N ALA A 316 -9.28 14.14 2.79
CA ALA A 316 -9.80 13.34 3.90
C ALA A 316 -8.72 13.01 4.95
N ILE A 317 -7.49 12.68 4.53
CA ILE A 317 -6.36 12.47 5.45
C ILE A 317 -6.02 13.75 6.22
N ILE A 318 -6.01 14.90 5.53
CA ILE A 318 -5.76 16.20 6.17
C ILE A 318 -6.82 16.50 7.24
N ILE A 319 -8.10 16.21 6.97
CA ILE A 319 -9.19 16.39 7.93
C ILE A 319 -8.96 15.51 9.18
N LYS A 320 -8.67 14.21 9.00
CA LYS A 320 -8.35 13.30 10.11
C LYS A 320 -7.15 13.78 10.93
N PHE A 321 -6.10 14.27 10.28
CA PHE A 321 -4.92 14.80 10.97
C PHE A 321 -5.23 16.06 11.78
N LYS A 322 -6.07 16.97 11.25
CA LYS A 322 -6.56 18.13 12.02
C LYS A 322 -7.37 17.72 13.24
N GLN A 323 -8.26 16.73 13.11
CA GLN A 323 -9.01 16.19 14.24
C GLN A 323 -8.06 15.61 15.32
N PHE A 324 -7.01 14.90 14.91
CA PHE A 324 -5.99 14.41 15.83
C PHE A 324 -5.27 15.56 16.57
N LEU A 325 -4.81 16.59 15.84
CA LEU A 325 -4.14 17.76 16.44
C LEU A 325 -5.06 18.47 17.44
N ARG A 326 -6.34 18.64 17.10
CA ARG A 326 -7.36 19.20 17.99
C ARG A 326 -7.49 18.39 19.28
N ASN A 327 -7.72 17.08 19.18
CA ASN A 327 -7.92 16.22 20.35
C ASN A 327 -6.66 16.22 21.25
N LYS A 328 -5.47 16.17 20.64
CA LYS A 328 -4.19 16.23 21.37
C LYS A 328 -3.99 17.58 22.07
N PHE A 329 -4.39 18.68 21.44
CA PHE A 329 -4.35 20.00 22.04
C PHE A 329 -5.30 20.09 23.24
N LEU A 330 -6.57 19.72 23.08
CA LEU A 330 -7.57 19.77 24.16
C LEU A 330 -7.13 18.92 25.37
N SER A 331 -6.64 17.70 25.13
CA SER A 331 -6.13 16.83 26.20
C SER A 331 -4.92 17.43 26.94
N LYS A 332 -3.99 18.06 26.21
CA LYS A 332 -2.85 18.75 26.84
C LYS A 332 -3.28 19.98 27.61
N LEU A 333 -4.23 20.74 27.06
CA LEU A 333 -4.75 21.94 27.70
C LEU A 333 -5.42 21.60 29.03
N ASP A 334 -6.26 20.57 29.08
CA ASP A 334 -6.89 20.13 30.34
C ASP A 334 -5.87 19.79 31.43
N LYS A 335 -4.77 19.10 31.05
CA LYS A 335 -3.66 18.81 31.98
C LYS A 335 -2.97 20.07 32.49
N GLU A 336 -2.74 21.07 31.64
CA GLU A 336 -2.14 22.34 32.05
C GLU A 336 -3.11 23.16 32.93
N LEU A 337 -4.40 23.20 32.59
CA LEU A 337 -5.44 23.84 33.41
C LEU A 337 -5.56 23.18 34.79
N SER A 338 -5.38 21.85 34.86
CA SER A 338 -5.37 21.13 36.14
C SER A 338 -4.19 21.52 37.04
N LYS A 339 -3.02 21.82 36.47
CA LYS A 339 -1.84 22.26 37.25
C LYS A 339 -2.03 23.63 37.88
N LEU A 340 -2.91 24.45 37.32
CA LEU A 340 -3.24 25.79 37.82
C LEU A 340 -4.29 25.77 38.94
N GLY A 341 -4.68 24.59 39.43
CA GLY A 341 -5.66 24.48 40.52
C GLY A 341 -7.10 24.78 40.10
N LEU A 342 -7.39 24.87 38.79
CA LEU A 342 -8.76 25.10 38.32
C LEU A 342 -9.67 23.90 38.64
N ILE A 343 -10.85 24.20 39.20
CA ILE A 343 -11.88 23.23 39.53
C ILE A 343 -12.34 22.50 38.26
N ILE A 344 -12.59 21.19 38.38
CA ILE A 344 -12.95 20.29 37.26
C ILE A 344 -14.09 20.86 36.41
N GLY A 345 -15.17 21.37 37.03
CA GLY A 345 -16.30 21.95 36.31
C GLY A 345 -15.93 23.16 35.42
N THR A 346 -14.97 23.97 35.87
CA THR A 346 -14.46 25.10 35.08
C THR A 346 -13.61 24.62 33.91
N ARG A 347 -12.73 23.62 34.14
CA ARG A 347 -11.91 23.03 33.07
C ARG A 347 -12.79 22.39 31.99
N GLN A 348 -13.79 21.62 32.40
CA GLN A 348 -14.72 20.96 31.48
C GLN A 348 -15.42 21.98 30.57
N ARG A 349 -15.94 23.08 31.13
CA ARG A 349 -16.56 24.18 30.36
C ARG A 349 -15.62 24.79 29.32
N ILE A 350 -14.33 24.96 29.66
CA ILE A 350 -13.32 25.50 28.73
C ILE A 350 -13.05 24.51 27.60
N ILE A 351 -12.89 23.22 27.93
CA ILE A 351 -12.61 22.16 26.97
C ILE A 351 -13.80 21.95 26.02
N ASP A 352 -15.02 21.91 26.55
CA ASP A 352 -16.24 21.72 25.76
C ASP A 352 -16.45 22.90 24.80
N PHE A 353 -16.28 24.13 25.29
CA PHE A 353 -16.35 25.34 24.47
C PHE A 353 -15.30 25.35 23.34
N LEU A 354 -14.05 24.99 23.65
CA LEU A 354 -12.99 24.91 22.64
C LEU A 354 -13.25 23.77 21.65
N SER A 355 -13.78 22.64 22.11
CA SER A 355 -14.16 21.52 21.25
C SER A 355 -15.23 21.93 20.24
N GLU A 356 -16.27 22.63 20.70
CA GLU A 356 -17.38 23.12 19.88
C GLU A 356 -16.94 24.18 18.85
N ILE A 357 -16.15 25.16 19.28
CA ILE A 357 -15.66 26.19 18.36
C ILE A 357 -14.71 25.61 17.31
N LEU A 358 -13.92 24.61 17.68
CA LEU A 358 -12.99 23.92 16.78
C LEU A 358 -13.66 22.79 15.97
N SER A 359 -14.93 22.44 16.22
CA SER A 359 -15.67 21.43 15.45
C SER A 359 -16.41 21.98 14.24
N ASN A 360 -16.88 23.23 14.30
CA ASN A 360 -17.81 23.76 13.29
C ASN A 360 -17.19 24.09 11.92
N LYS A 361 -15.88 23.89 11.73
CA LYS A 361 -15.19 24.23 10.47
C LYS A 361 -14.06 23.25 10.18
N GLU A 362 -14.34 22.23 9.36
CA GLU A 362 -13.31 21.25 8.92
C GLU A 362 -12.19 21.92 8.10
N ILE A 363 -12.52 23.04 7.44
CA ILE A 363 -11.59 23.94 6.76
C ILE A 363 -11.84 25.37 7.27
N VAL A 364 -11.13 25.78 8.31
CA VAL A 364 -11.22 27.14 8.85
C VAL A 364 -10.49 28.09 7.92
N ASN A 365 -11.21 29.08 7.38
CA ASN A 365 -10.59 30.16 6.62
C ASN A 365 -9.82 31.09 7.57
N TYR A 366 -8.77 31.76 7.09
CA TYR A 366 -7.99 32.75 7.84
C TYR A 366 -8.88 33.80 8.53
N TYR A 367 -9.96 34.24 7.89
CA TYR A 367 -10.91 35.21 8.43
C TYR A 367 -11.67 34.70 9.67
N ASP A 368 -11.89 33.39 9.76
CA ASP A 368 -12.59 32.77 10.89
C ASP A 368 -11.67 32.60 12.10
N ARG A 369 -10.36 32.46 11.88
CA ARG A 369 -9.35 32.28 12.92
C ARG A 369 -9.38 33.43 13.93
N ASP A 370 -9.36 34.67 13.45
CA ASP A 370 -9.28 35.84 14.33
C ASP A 370 -10.59 36.03 15.14
N SER A 371 -11.74 35.69 14.54
CA SER A 371 -13.04 35.63 15.22
C SER A 371 -13.06 34.55 16.31
N ILE A 372 -12.54 33.36 16.01
CA ILE A 372 -12.40 32.25 16.96
C ILE A 372 -11.50 32.66 18.14
N LEU A 373 -10.33 33.24 17.87
CA LEU A 373 -9.40 33.70 18.91
C LEU A 373 -10.03 34.79 19.80
N LYS A 374 -10.77 35.74 19.22
CA LYS A 374 -11.52 36.75 20.00
C LYS A 374 -12.59 36.12 20.89
N LYS A 375 -13.36 35.16 20.38
CA LYS A 375 -14.37 34.43 21.17
C LYS A 375 -13.73 33.67 22.32
N ILE A 376 -12.59 33.03 22.08
CA ILE A 376 -11.84 32.32 23.12
C ILE A 376 -11.37 33.27 24.21
N ARG A 377 -10.72 34.36 23.82
CA ARG A 377 -10.21 35.36 24.77
C ARG A 377 -11.35 35.94 25.61
N TYR A 378 -12.46 36.34 24.98
CA TYR A 378 -13.63 36.87 25.69
C TYR A 378 -14.22 35.87 26.68
N LYS A 379 -14.41 34.60 26.26
CA LYS A 379 -15.00 33.58 27.12
C LYS A 379 -14.11 33.23 28.31
N LEU A 380 -12.79 33.22 28.15
CA LEU A 380 -11.85 32.95 29.23
C LEU A 380 -11.87 34.04 30.31
N TYR A 381 -11.99 35.32 29.94
CA TYR A 381 -12.14 36.41 30.93
C TYR A 381 -13.47 36.38 31.68
N GLN A 382 -14.51 35.76 31.13
CA GLN A 382 -15.83 35.66 31.76
C GLN A 382 -15.97 34.52 32.77
N ILE A 383 -14.95 33.67 32.90
CA ILE A 383 -15.00 32.52 33.81
C ILE A 383 -14.51 32.98 35.19
N ASP A 384 -15.39 32.89 36.20
CA ASP A 384 -15.11 33.33 37.58
C ASP A 384 -13.82 32.73 38.17
N GLY A 385 -13.49 31.49 37.81
CA GLY A 385 -12.25 30.83 38.24
C GLY A 385 -10.94 31.47 37.73
N PHE A 386 -11.00 32.32 36.71
CA PHE A 386 -9.84 33.09 36.22
C PHE A 386 -9.76 34.50 36.79
N GLN A 387 -10.80 34.99 37.48
CA GLN A 387 -10.75 36.28 38.17
C GLN A 387 -9.84 36.24 39.42
N GLN A 388 -9.55 35.03 39.92
CA GLN A 388 -8.68 34.80 41.08
C GLN A 388 -7.22 34.47 40.70
N ILE A 389 -6.94 34.31 39.40
CA ILE A 389 -5.60 34.01 38.88
C ILE A 389 -4.88 35.33 38.55
N ASN A 390 -3.57 35.38 38.75
CA ASN A 390 -2.77 36.56 38.40
C ASN A 390 -2.94 36.89 36.90
N THR A 391 -3.22 38.14 36.59
CA THR A 391 -3.44 38.64 35.22
C THR A 391 -2.32 38.25 34.25
N SER A 392 -1.06 38.18 34.72
CA SER A 392 0.06 37.77 33.86
C SER A 392 0.03 36.27 33.50
N GLU A 393 -0.41 35.41 34.42
CA GLU A 393 -0.53 33.97 34.19
C GLU A 393 -1.70 33.67 33.25
N LEU A 394 -2.82 34.40 33.40
CA LEU A 394 -3.95 34.32 32.48
C LEU A 394 -3.55 34.73 31.05
N GLU A 395 -2.79 35.80 30.89
CA GLU A 395 -2.29 36.21 29.57
C GLU A 395 -1.32 35.19 28.97
N ASP A 396 -0.47 34.54 29.76
CA ASP A 396 0.39 33.47 29.26
C ASP A 396 -0.43 32.25 28.77
N ILE A 397 -1.51 31.89 29.47
CA ILE A 397 -2.42 30.82 29.05
C ILE A 397 -3.15 31.21 27.76
N ILE A 398 -3.71 32.42 27.69
CA ILE A 398 -4.38 32.93 26.48
C ILE A 398 -3.41 32.93 25.30
N ASN A 399 -2.15 33.32 25.51
CA ASN A 399 -1.12 33.28 24.48
C ASN A 399 -0.78 31.85 24.05
N LYS A 400 -0.65 30.90 24.98
CA LYS A 400 -0.42 29.48 24.67
C LYS A 400 -1.59 28.87 23.90
N ILE A 401 -2.82 29.13 24.33
CA ILE A 401 -4.05 28.71 23.64
C ILE A 401 -4.09 29.33 22.24
N SER A 402 -3.83 30.63 22.11
CA SER A 402 -3.88 31.34 20.83
C SER A 402 -2.84 30.82 19.85
N LYS A 403 -1.60 30.58 20.31
CA LYS A 403 -0.54 29.94 19.50
C LYS A 403 -0.94 28.54 19.05
N ALA A 404 -1.46 27.72 19.95
CA ALA A 404 -1.86 26.35 19.64
C ALA A 404 -3.04 26.30 18.67
N VAL A 405 -4.07 27.13 18.89
CA VAL A 405 -5.23 27.27 18.01
C VAL A 405 -4.80 27.75 16.63
N THR A 406 -3.91 28.74 16.55
CA THR A 406 -3.35 29.20 15.26
C THR A 406 -2.67 28.05 14.51
N LEU A 407 -1.95 27.17 15.21
CA LEU A 407 -1.28 26.02 14.62
C LEU A 407 -2.25 24.93 14.15
N ILE A 408 -3.35 24.71 14.87
CA ILE A 408 -4.42 23.75 14.49
C ILE A 408 -5.20 24.25 13.27
N LEU A 409 -5.49 25.55 13.23
CA LEU A 409 -6.33 26.18 12.21
C LEU A 409 -5.57 26.49 10.91
N ARG A 410 -4.23 26.40 10.91
CA ARG A 410 -3.43 26.66 9.70
C ARG A 410 -3.79 25.68 8.58
N LYS A 411 -3.60 26.10 7.32
CA LYS A 411 -3.69 25.21 6.16
C LYS A 411 -2.59 24.14 6.28
N ILE A 412 -2.99 22.88 6.44
CA ILE A 412 -2.09 21.73 6.49
C ILE A 412 -1.81 21.27 5.06
N LYS A 413 -0.53 21.06 4.73
CA LYS A 413 -0.07 20.50 3.47
C LYS A 413 0.42 19.06 3.68
N LEU A 414 0.49 18.25 2.63
CA LEU A 414 1.12 16.92 2.70
C LEU A 414 2.57 16.98 3.21
N LYS A 415 3.28 18.08 2.93
CA LYS A 415 4.61 18.36 3.49
C LYS A 415 4.63 18.34 5.03
N ASP A 416 3.59 18.84 5.69
CA ASP A 416 3.50 18.81 7.15
C ASP A 416 3.37 17.37 7.68
N GLN A 417 2.72 16.48 6.93
CA GLN A 417 2.62 15.07 7.28
C GLN A 417 3.98 14.37 7.13
N PHE A 418 4.72 14.63 6.04
CA PHE A 418 6.07 14.11 5.86
C PHE A 418 7.00 14.56 7.00
N ILE A 419 7.01 15.86 7.32
CA ILE A 419 7.79 16.40 8.44
C ILE A 419 7.44 15.68 9.75
N THR A 420 6.14 15.56 10.05
CA THR A 420 5.68 14.91 11.29
C THR A 420 6.15 13.46 11.37
N ARG A 421 6.13 12.72 10.26
CA ARG A 421 6.60 11.33 10.21
C ARG A 421 8.10 11.23 10.43
N MET A 422 8.89 12.04 9.74
CA MET A 422 10.35 12.08 9.92
C MET A 422 10.73 12.46 11.35
N ASP A 423 10.01 13.42 11.96
CA ASP A 423 10.17 13.78 13.37
C ASP A 423 9.92 12.62 14.33
N LEU A 424 8.94 11.75 14.02
CA LEU A 424 8.65 10.56 14.83
C LEU A 424 9.73 9.49 14.65
N VAL A 425 10.28 9.33 13.44
CA VAL A 425 11.40 8.42 13.20
C VAL A 425 12.65 8.88 13.94
N GLU A 426 12.98 10.17 13.84
CA GLU A 426 14.13 10.76 14.51
C GLU A 426 14.07 10.54 16.04
N LYS A 427 12.88 10.69 16.62
CA LYS A 427 12.58 10.45 18.05
C LYS A 427 12.48 8.96 18.43
N GLY A 428 12.71 8.04 17.50
CA GLY A 428 12.61 6.59 17.72
C GLY A 428 11.20 6.12 18.10
N LYS A 429 10.15 6.87 17.71
CA LYS A 429 8.75 6.53 18.02
C LYS A 429 8.12 5.64 16.96
N ILE A 430 8.63 5.70 15.73
CA ILE A 430 8.28 4.80 14.62
C ILE A 430 9.57 4.46 13.88
N LYS A 431 9.61 3.33 13.18
CA LYS A 431 10.72 3.02 12.28
C LYS A 431 10.47 3.63 10.90
N SER A 432 11.53 3.82 10.10
CA SER A 432 11.40 4.44 8.78
C SER A 432 10.63 3.55 7.79
N GLU A 433 10.82 2.24 7.92
CA GLU A 433 10.13 1.19 7.17
C GLU A 433 8.65 1.04 7.52
N ASP A 434 8.24 1.48 8.72
CA ASP A 434 6.84 1.42 9.15
C ASP A 434 5.99 2.59 8.62
N ILE A 435 6.61 3.62 8.04
CA ILE A 435 5.88 4.80 7.51
C ILE A 435 4.87 4.40 6.44
N ALA A 436 5.20 3.41 5.59
CA ALA A 436 4.32 2.94 4.54
C ALA A 436 3.01 2.34 5.11
N LYS A 437 3.07 1.72 6.30
CA LYS A 437 1.92 1.12 7.00
C LYS A 437 0.99 2.18 7.59
N LEU A 438 1.54 3.35 7.94
CA LEU A 438 0.80 4.46 8.55
C LEU A 438 -0.01 5.31 7.55
N THR A 439 0.09 5.01 6.26
CA THR A 439 -0.63 5.73 5.21
C THR A 439 -1.68 4.81 4.63
N SER A 440 -2.97 4.99 4.98
CA SER A 440 -4.06 4.12 4.52
C SER A 440 -5.14 4.88 3.74
N LEU A 441 -5.51 4.36 2.57
CA LEU A 441 -6.65 4.76 1.74
C LEU A 441 -7.56 3.55 1.52
N LYS A 442 -8.88 3.73 1.75
CA LYS A 442 -9.88 2.66 1.62
C LYS A 442 -9.54 1.36 2.36
N GLY A 443 -8.82 1.46 3.49
CA GLY A 443 -8.38 0.29 4.28
C GLY A 443 -7.12 -0.40 3.76
N LYS A 444 -6.51 0.09 2.66
CA LYS A 444 -5.24 -0.37 2.11
C LYS A 444 -4.17 0.70 2.30
N SER A 445 -2.97 0.28 2.68
CA SER A 445 -1.85 1.16 2.94
C SER A 445 -0.87 1.26 1.77
N HIS A 446 0.04 2.24 1.80
CA HIS A 446 1.17 2.24 0.86
C HIS A 446 1.99 0.96 1.00
N TYR A 447 2.10 0.42 2.22
CA TYR A 447 2.76 -0.86 2.46
C TYR A 447 2.06 -2.01 1.73
N ASP A 448 0.72 -2.07 1.75
CA ASP A 448 -0.06 -3.07 1.01
C ASP A 448 0.27 -3.06 -0.49
N VAL A 449 0.29 -1.87 -1.08
CA VAL A 449 0.64 -1.70 -2.50
C VAL A 449 2.07 -2.15 -2.79
N LEU A 450 3.03 -1.81 -1.92
CA LEU A 450 4.44 -2.16 -2.10
C LEU A 450 4.67 -3.68 -2.02
N ARG A 451 4.05 -4.37 -1.06
CA ARG A 451 4.17 -5.83 -0.95
C ARG A 451 3.46 -6.58 -2.08
N GLU A 452 2.31 -6.09 -2.54
CA GLU A 452 1.61 -6.66 -3.69
C GLU A 452 2.41 -6.44 -4.97
N ARG A 453 2.99 -5.25 -5.18
CA ARG A 453 3.89 -4.99 -6.31
C ARG A 453 5.10 -5.93 -6.29
N PHE A 454 5.74 -6.07 -5.13
CA PHE A 454 6.92 -6.93 -4.98
C PHE A 454 6.61 -8.37 -5.37
N PHE A 455 5.45 -8.90 -4.96
CA PHE A 455 4.96 -10.21 -5.38
C PHE A 455 4.84 -10.30 -6.90
N TYR A 456 4.17 -9.35 -7.54
CA TYR A 456 3.96 -9.37 -8.98
C TYR A 456 5.24 -9.26 -9.81
N GLN A 457 6.29 -8.62 -9.31
CA GLN A 457 7.59 -8.60 -10.00
C GLN A 457 8.13 -10.03 -10.21
N TYR A 458 8.01 -10.90 -9.20
CA TYR A 458 8.38 -12.32 -9.35
C TYR A 458 7.49 -13.05 -10.35
N ILE A 459 6.17 -12.83 -10.28
CA ILE A 459 5.21 -13.48 -11.19
C ILE A 459 5.52 -13.12 -12.64
N VAL A 460 5.87 -11.86 -12.90
CA VAL A 460 6.22 -11.38 -14.24
C VAL A 460 7.53 -11.96 -14.75
N ASP A 461 8.54 -12.05 -13.88
CA ASP A 461 9.81 -12.68 -14.25
C ASP A 461 9.59 -14.14 -14.66
N TRP A 462 8.85 -14.93 -13.86
CA TRP A 462 8.54 -16.33 -14.19
C TRP A 462 7.61 -16.48 -15.38
N PHE A 463 6.66 -15.56 -15.56
CA PHE A 463 5.83 -15.51 -16.75
C PHE A 463 6.69 -15.33 -18.01
N TYR A 464 7.72 -14.48 -17.93
CA TYR A 464 8.64 -14.27 -19.04
C TYR A 464 9.56 -15.48 -19.27
N ASP A 465 9.96 -16.19 -18.21
CA ASP A 465 10.71 -17.44 -18.34
C ASP A 465 9.89 -18.49 -19.11
N VAL A 466 8.59 -18.62 -18.82
CA VAL A 466 7.67 -19.49 -19.59
C VAL A 466 7.64 -19.09 -21.08
N HIS A 467 7.59 -17.79 -21.38
CA HIS A 467 7.64 -17.29 -22.77
C HIS A 467 8.94 -17.72 -23.48
N LEU A 468 10.09 -17.55 -22.83
CA LEU A 468 11.38 -17.95 -23.38
C LEU A 468 11.45 -19.47 -23.65
N GLU A 469 10.97 -20.29 -22.72
CA GLU A 469 10.91 -21.74 -22.91
C GLU A 469 10.06 -22.16 -24.11
N GLU A 470 8.87 -21.57 -24.27
CA GLU A 470 7.98 -21.89 -25.40
C GLU A 470 8.56 -21.42 -26.73
N LYS A 471 9.22 -20.26 -26.75
CA LYS A 471 9.95 -19.76 -27.91
C LYS A 471 11.04 -20.74 -28.35
N GLU A 472 11.85 -21.24 -27.41
CA GLU A 472 12.86 -22.25 -27.71
C GLU A 472 12.28 -23.57 -28.24
N LYS A 473 11.18 -24.05 -27.63
CA LYS A 473 10.49 -25.27 -28.08
C LYS A 473 10.00 -25.11 -29.51
N ASN A 474 9.44 -23.95 -29.87
CA ASN A 474 8.95 -23.67 -31.21
C ASN A 474 10.10 -23.56 -32.23
N ASN A 475 11.22 -22.94 -31.85
CA ASN A 475 12.42 -22.88 -32.71
C ASN A 475 12.99 -24.28 -33.00
N LYS A 476 13.06 -25.15 -31.97
CA LYS A 476 13.52 -26.54 -32.12
C LYS A 476 12.56 -27.41 -32.97
N LYS A 477 11.26 -27.14 -32.94
CA LYS A 477 10.28 -27.79 -33.82
C LYS A 477 10.47 -27.35 -35.26
N ASN A 478 10.61 -26.04 -35.51
CA ASN A 478 10.79 -25.50 -36.85
C ASN A 478 12.11 -25.95 -37.50
N SER A 479 13.19 -26.06 -36.73
CA SER A 479 14.48 -26.58 -37.22
C SER A 479 14.49 -28.09 -37.51
N LYS A 480 13.55 -28.87 -36.95
CA LYS A 480 13.39 -30.29 -37.25
C LYS A 480 12.54 -30.57 -38.50
N VAL A 481 11.76 -29.59 -38.96
CA VAL A 481 10.93 -29.68 -40.17
C VAL A 481 11.70 -29.24 -41.42
N THR A 482 12.89 -28.64 -41.25
CA THR A 482 13.75 -28.14 -42.35
C THR A 482 14.89 -29.09 -42.77
N PHE A 483 14.84 -30.37 -42.39
CA PHE A 483 15.78 -31.40 -42.84
C PHE A 483 15.09 -32.49 -43.65
#